data_AF-A0A6G2DFK6-F1
#
_entry.id   AF-A0A6G2DFK6-F1
#
_cell.length_a   1.000
_cell.length_b   1.000
_cell.length_c   1.000
_cell.angle_alpha   90.00
_cell.angle_beta   90.00
_cell.angle_gamma   90.00
#
_symmetry.space_group_name_H-M   'P 1'
#
loop_
_entity.id
_entity.type
_entity.pdbx_description
1 polymer ?
#
loop_
_entity_poly.entity_id
_entity_poly.type
_entity_poly.pdbx_seq_one_letter_code
_entity_poly.pdbx_strand_id
1 'polypeptide(L)'
;LCEQGADDLQTTLKAVEEQFGPYLHEVKWLNMGGGHHITREGYDVDLLISEIKRIRKTYNLEIYIEPGEAIALNAGYLATEVLDIVENGMEILVLDASATCHMPDVLEMPYRPPLR
;
A
#
# COMPACT_ATOMS: atom_id res chain seq x y z
N LEU A 1 5.52 -1.62 -5.61
CA LEU A 1 4.36 -2.34 -5.05
C LEU A 1 3.26 -1.41 -4.56
N CYS A 2 3.56 -0.27 -3.94
CA CYS A 2 2.52 0.71 -3.59
C CYS A 2 1.66 1.07 -4.81
N GLU A 3 0.35 1.01 -4.66
CA GLU A 3 -0.70 1.21 -5.68
C GLU A 3 -0.73 0.22 -6.86
N GLN A 4 0.18 -0.76 -6.86
CA GLN A 4 0.39 -1.73 -7.93
C GLN A 4 -0.38 -3.06 -7.73
N GLY A 5 -0.43 -3.87 -8.78
CA GLY A 5 -1.06 -5.21 -8.76
C GLY A 5 -0.12 -6.30 -8.25
N ALA A 6 -0.65 -7.52 -8.10
CA ALA A 6 0.15 -8.68 -7.69
C ALA A 6 1.17 -9.13 -8.75
N ASP A 7 1.00 -8.71 -10.01
CA ASP A 7 1.94 -8.93 -11.11
C ASP A 7 3.28 -8.21 -10.89
N ASP A 8 3.27 -7.05 -10.24
CA ASP A 8 4.50 -6.35 -9.86
C ASP A 8 5.29 -7.10 -8.78
N LEU A 9 4.61 -7.86 -7.90
CA LEU A 9 5.31 -8.77 -6.99
C LEU A 9 6.02 -9.88 -7.78
N GLN A 10 5.35 -10.47 -8.77
CA GLN A 10 5.99 -11.50 -9.61
C GLN A 10 7.25 -10.94 -10.31
N THR A 11 7.17 -9.73 -10.86
CA THR A 11 8.32 -9.07 -11.49
C THR A 11 9.45 -8.83 -10.49
N THR A 12 9.11 -8.36 -9.29
CA THR A 12 10.08 -8.13 -8.20
C THR A 12 10.74 -9.44 -7.78
N LEU A 13 9.98 -10.52 -7.61
CA LEU A 13 10.50 -11.83 -7.21
C LEU A 13 11.43 -12.41 -8.26
N LYS A 14 11.13 -12.27 -9.56
CA LYS A 14 12.06 -12.68 -10.64
C LYS A 14 13.41 -11.97 -10.50
N ALA A 15 13.40 -10.65 -10.31
CA ALA A 15 14.64 -9.89 -10.11
C ALA A 15 15.41 -10.30 -8.84
N VAL A 16 14.69 -10.62 -7.76
CA VAL A 16 15.29 -11.13 -6.52
C VAL A 16 15.91 -12.51 -6.73
N GLU A 17 15.23 -13.42 -7.41
CA GLU A 17 15.74 -14.76 -7.71
C GLU A 17 16.97 -14.69 -8.64
N GLU A 18 16.96 -13.81 -9.64
CA GLU A 18 18.10 -13.60 -10.54
C GLU A 18 19.35 -13.08 -9.81
N GLN A 19 19.18 -12.14 -8.88
CA GLN A 19 20.30 -11.48 -8.20
C GLN A 19 20.76 -12.21 -6.94
N PHE A 20 19.83 -12.84 -6.21
CA PHE A 20 20.06 -13.38 -4.87
C PHE A 20 19.67 -14.85 -4.71
N GLY A 21 19.15 -15.51 -5.77
CA GLY A 21 18.67 -16.88 -5.74
C GLY A 21 19.59 -17.90 -5.06
N PRO A 22 20.92 -17.89 -5.29
CA PRO A 22 21.83 -18.80 -4.60
C PRO A 22 21.78 -18.68 -3.07
N TYR A 23 21.67 -17.46 -2.55
CA TYR A 23 21.66 -17.19 -1.11
C TYR A 23 20.30 -17.47 -0.47
N LEU A 24 19.22 -17.51 -1.25
CA LEU A 24 17.88 -17.80 -0.73
C LEU A 24 17.76 -19.22 -0.17
N HIS A 25 18.64 -20.16 -0.57
CA HIS A 25 18.70 -21.50 0.03
C HIS A 25 19.44 -21.54 1.38
N GLU A 26 20.16 -20.49 1.73
CA GLU A 26 20.98 -20.42 2.95
C GLU A 26 20.28 -19.70 4.10
N VAL A 27 19.19 -19.00 3.82
CA VAL A 27 18.41 -18.26 4.80
C VAL A 27 17.19 -19.06 5.26
N LYS A 28 16.60 -18.65 6.39
CA LYS A 28 15.45 -19.35 6.99
C LYS A 28 14.10 -18.75 6.59
N TRP A 29 14.11 -17.47 6.23
CA TRP A 29 12.91 -16.72 5.94
C TRP A 29 13.18 -15.59 4.96
N LEU A 30 12.13 -15.18 4.25
CA LEU A 30 12.11 -14.00 3.40
C LEU A 30 10.92 -13.15 3.77
N ASN A 31 11.16 -11.85 3.94
CA ASN A 31 10.12 -10.87 4.13
C ASN A 31 9.90 -10.10 2.81
N MET A 32 8.69 -10.20 2.27
CA MET A 32 8.30 -9.56 1.00
C MET A 32 7.74 -8.15 1.21
N GLY A 33 7.92 -7.56 2.40
CA GLY A 33 7.53 -6.20 2.75
C GLY A 33 6.03 -5.92 2.63
N GLY A 34 5.70 -4.64 2.53
CA GLY A 34 4.33 -4.12 2.36
C GLY A 34 4.01 -3.70 0.92
N GLY A 35 3.05 -2.79 0.77
CA GLY A 35 2.60 -2.29 -0.53
C GLY A 35 1.65 -3.24 -1.29
N HIS A 36 1.35 -4.41 -0.75
CA HIS A 36 0.36 -5.33 -1.31
C HIS A 36 -1.04 -4.79 -1.02
N HIS A 37 -1.80 -4.31 -2.01
CA HIS A 37 -3.19 -3.82 -1.86
C HIS A 37 -4.21 -4.97 -1.73
N ILE A 38 -3.95 -5.93 -0.84
CA ILE A 38 -4.68 -7.21 -0.72
C ILE A 38 -6.19 -7.04 -0.57
N THR A 39 -6.64 -5.97 0.09
CA THR A 39 -8.05 -5.68 0.37
C THR A 39 -8.69 -4.70 -0.62
N ARG A 40 -7.94 -4.21 -1.62
CA ARG A 40 -8.49 -3.37 -2.68
C ARG A 40 -9.33 -4.23 -3.63
N GLU A 41 -10.46 -3.70 -4.06
CA GLU A 41 -11.28 -4.35 -5.09
C GLU A 41 -10.46 -4.61 -6.36
N GLY A 42 -10.60 -5.81 -6.93
CA GLY A 42 -9.89 -6.21 -8.15
C GLY A 42 -8.42 -6.61 -7.95
N TYR A 43 -7.90 -6.64 -6.72
CA TYR A 43 -6.55 -7.18 -6.48
C TYR A 43 -6.50 -8.69 -6.70
N ASP A 44 -5.50 -9.18 -7.43
CA ASP A 44 -5.32 -10.61 -7.71
C ASP A 44 -4.68 -11.35 -6.52
N VAL A 45 -5.53 -11.72 -5.57
CA VAL A 45 -5.13 -12.45 -4.35
C VAL A 45 -4.62 -13.85 -4.69
N ASP A 46 -5.16 -14.49 -5.73
CA ASP A 46 -4.75 -15.84 -6.14
C ASP A 46 -3.31 -15.84 -6.66
N LEU A 47 -2.94 -14.84 -7.48
CA LEU A 47 -1.56 -14.66 -7.93
C LEU A 47 -0.61 -14.44 -6.75
N LEU A 48 -0.96 -13.56 -5.80
CA LEU A 48 -0.16 -13.34 -4.58
C LEU A 48 0.08 -14.65 -3.81
N ILE A 49 -0.99 -15.42 -3.56
CA ILE A 49 -0.90 -16.71 -2.86
C ILE A 49 -0.02 -17.68 -3.62
N SER A 50 -0.14 -17.72 -4.95
CA SER A 50 0.62 -18.63 -5.81
C SER A 50 2.12 -18.34 -5.76
N GLU A 51 2.52 -17.06 -5.82
CA GLU A 51 3.92 -16.65 -5.75
C GLU A 51 4.53 -16.91 -4.37
N ILE A 52 3.80 -16.60 -3.29
CA ILE A 52 4.22 -16.92 -1.92
C ILE A 52 4.48 -18.42 -1.78
N LYS A 53 3.55 -19.27 -2.25
CA LYS A 53 3.70 -20.73 -2.19
C LYS A 53 4.87 -21.22 -3.05
N ARG A 54 5.09 -20.62 -4.22
CA ARG A 54 6.19 -20.95 -5.12
C ARG A 54 7.53 -20.68 -4.45
N ILE A 55 7.76 -19.46 -3.95
CA ILE A 55 9.02 -19.08 -3.29
C ILE A 55 9.25 -19.92 -2.03
N ARG A 56 8.22 -20.08 -1.19
CA ARG A 56 8.28 -20.95 0.01
C ARG A 56 8.75 -22.35 -0.34
N LYS A 57 8.19 -22.95 -1.39
CA LYS A 57 8.52 -24.33 -1.81
C LYS A 57 9.89 -24.43 -2.47
N THR A 58 10.23 -23.51 -3.38
CA THR A 58 11.48 -23.53 -4.13
C THR A 58 12.69 -23.40 -3.21
N TYR A 59 12.63 -22.49 -2.24
CA TYR A 59 13.76 -22.15 -1.38
C TYR A 59 13.64 -22.71 0.05
N ASN A 60 12.54 -23.38 0.38
CA ASN A 60 12.24 -23.90 1.73
C ASN A 60 12.30 -22.79 2.81
N LEU A 61 11.62 -21.69 2.54
CA LEU A 61 11.63 -20.48 3.37
C LEU A 61 10.32 -20.26 4.11
N GLU A 62 10.39 -19.72 5.33
CA GLU A 62 9.23 -19.06 5.92
C GLU A 62 9.03 -17.70 5.27
N ILE A 63 7.79 -17.37 4.87
CA ILE A 63 7.50 -16.14 4.13
C ILE A 63 6.68 -15.20 5.01
N TYR A 64 7.14 -13.96 5.12
CA TYR A 64 6.43 -12.86 5.79
C TYR A 64 6.00 -11.82 4.76
N ILE A 65 4.83 -11.21 5.01
CA ILE A 65 4.35 -10.00 4.35
C ILE A 65 3.98 -8.98 5.44
N GLU A 66 4.13 -7.70 5.15
CA GLU A 66 3.91 -6.61 6.11
C GLU A 66 2.82 -5.66 5.59
N PRO A 67 1.55 -6.10 5.53
CA PRO A 67 0.47 -5.26 5.04
C PRO A 67 0.25 -4.09 6.01
N GLY A 68 0.50 -2.87 5.55
CA GLY A 68 0.15 -1.63 6.25
C GLY A 68 -1.20 -1.11 5.75
N GLU A 69 -1.18 -0.43 4.60
CA GLU A 69 -2.39 0.13 3.98
C GLU A 69 -3.48 -0.91 3.78
N ALA A 70 -3.16 -2.12 3.32
CA ALA A 70 -4.17 -3.16 3.11
C ALA A 70 -4.94 -3.58 4.37
N ILE A 71 -4.42 -3.34 5.59
CA ILE A 71 -5.19 -3.59 6.81
C ILE A 71 -6.22 -2.45 7.03
N ALA A 72 -5.82 -1.20 6.78
CA ALA A 72 -6.58 -0.01 7.14
C ALA A 72 -7.30 0.67 5.96
N LEU A 73 -7.18 0.13 4.75
CA LEU A 73 -7.72 0.70 3.52
C LEU A 73 -9.23 0.90 3.67
N ASN A 74 -9.68 2.16 3.55
CA ASN A 74 -11.08 2.56 3.73
C ASN A 74 -11.72 2.14 5.06
N ALA A 75 -10.92 1.93 6.12
CA ALA A 75 -11.42 1.53 7.44
C ALA A 75 -11.94 2.70 8.29
N GLY A 76 -11.79 3.95 7.83
CA GLY A 76 -12.22 5.14 8.55
C GLY A 76 -12.23 6.40 7.70
N TYR A 77 -12.63 7.52 8.31
CA TYR A 77 -12.65 8.85 7.71
C TYR A 77 -12.36 9.91 8.78
N LEU A 78 -11.81 11.04 8.33
CA LEU A 78 -11.69 12.25 9.15
C LEU A 78 -12.99 13.05 9.04
N ALA A 79 -13.77 13.09 10.12
CA ALA A 79 -14.94 13.96 10.22
C ALA A 79 -14.51 15.37 10.63
N THR A 80 -15.14 16.39 10.03
CA THR A 80 -14.81 17.81 10.22
C THR A 80 -16.06 18.65 9.95
N GLU A 81 -16.10 19.85 10.51
CA GLU A 81 -17.19 20.82 10.35
C GLU A 81 -16.73 22.02 9.53
N VAL A 82 -17.66 22.61 8.76
CA VAL A 82 -17.44 23.89 8.07
C VAL A 82 -17.58 25.00 9.09
N LEU A 83 -16.50 25.75 9.31
CA LEU A 83 -16.46 26.89 10.23
C LEU A 83 -16.83 28.20 9.53
N ASP A 84 -16.45 28.36 8.27
CA ASP A 84 -16.71 29.57 7.49
C ASP A 84 -16.75 29.29 5.99
N ILE A 85 -17.41 30.17 5.24
CA ILE A 85 -17.52 30.11 3.77
C ILE A 85 -17.09 31.47 3.22
N VAL A 86 -16.05 31.48 2.39
CA VAL A 86 -15.51 32.68 1.76
C VAL A 86 -15.49 32.55 0.25
N GLU A 87 -15.55 33.67 -0.46
CA GLU A 87 -15.51 33.70 -1.92
C GLU A 87 -14.22 34.38 -2.42
N ASN A 88 -13.45 33.68 -3.26
CA ASN A 88 -12.28 34.24 -3.94
C ASN A 88 -12.03 33.52 -5.27
N GLY A 89 -12.71 33.95 -6.33
CA GLY A 89 -12.67 33.30 -7.66
C GLY A 89 -13.36 31.93 -7.69
N MET A 90 -13.57 31.33 -6.53
CA MET A 90 -14.40 30.17 -6.25
C MET A 90 -14.90 30.23 -4.81
N GLU A 91 -15.91 29.44 -4.50
CA GLU A 91 -16.34 29.19 -3.12
C GLU A 91 -15.28 28.37 -2.38
N ILE A 92 -14.94 28.79 -1.17
CA ILE A 92 -13.91 28.18 -0.32
C ILE A 92 -14.52 27.92 1.06
N LEU A 93 -14.47 26.66 1.49
CA LEU A 93 -14.97 26.21 2.79
C LEU A 93 -13.78 26.09 3.73
N VAL A 94 -13.81 26.82 4.84
CA VAL A 94 -12.81 26.71 5.91
C VAL A 94 -13.30 25.67 6.92
N LEU A 95 -12.46 24.67 7.17
CA LEU A 95 -12.80 23.52 8.02
C LEU A 95 -12.07 23.59 9.37
N ASP A 96 -12.58 22.89 10.37
CA ASP A 96 -11.90 22.67 11.65
C ASP A 96 -10.79 21.59 11.59
N ALA A 97 -10.30 21.29 10.39
CA ALA A 97 -9.20 20.37 10.12
C ALA A 97 -8.04 21.04 9.37
N SER A 98 -6.82 20.55 9.59
CA SER A 98 -5.61 21.02 8.91
C SER A 98 -4.96 19.87 8.13
N ALA A 99 -4.68 20.10 6.85
CA ALA A 99 -3.97 19.13 6.01
C ALA A 99 -2.60 18.79 6.62
N THR A 100 -1.78 19.79 6.95
CA THR A 100 -0.44 19.57 7.52
C THR A 100 -0.47 18.82 8.85
N CYS A 101 -1.47 19.09 9.70
CA CYS A 101 -1.52 18.49 11.04
C CYS A 101 -2.14 17.10 11.05
N HIS A 102 -3.20 16.88 10.26
CA HIS A 102 -4.04 15.67 10.36
C HIS A 102 -3.89 14.72 9.17
N MET A 103 -3.45 15.23 8.01
CA MET A 103 -3.28 14.45 6.77
C MET A 103 -2.03 14.92 6.02
N PRO A 104 -0.83 14.86 6.63
CA PRO A 104 0.39 15.46 6.08
C PRO A 104 0.73 14.96 4.67
N ASP A 105 0.40 13.69 4.37
CA ASP A 105 0.58 13.07 3.05
C ASP A 105 -0.12 13.85 1.92
N VAL A 106 -1.23 14.56 2.20
CA VAL A 106 -1.92 15.43 1.21
C VAL A 106 -0.97 16.49 0.65
N LEU A 107 0.00 16.94 1.44
CA LEU A 107 0.99 17.93 1.03
C LEU A 107 2.34 17.30 0.67
N GLU A 108 2.77 16.28 1.40
CA GLU A 108 4.10 15.64 1.21
C GLU A 108 4.14 14.73 -0.02
N MET A 109 3.05 14.03 -0.31
CA MET A 109 2.85 13.18 -1.48
C MET A 109 1.59 13.65 -2.20
N PRO A 110 1.66 14.79 -2.91
CA PRO A 110 0.50 15.62 -3.19
C PRO A 110 -0.62 14.85 -3.89
N TYR A 111 -1.71 14.66 -3.14
CA TYR A 111 -2.95 14.07 -3.63
C TYR A 111 -4.13 14.90 -3.14
N ARG A 112 -5.26 14.83 -3.85
CA ARG A 112 -6.48 15.50 -3.41
C ARG A 112 -7.35 14.48 -2.67
N PRO A 113 -7.60 14.66 -1.35
CA PRO A 113 -8.47 13.75 -0.64
C PRO A 113 -9.90 13.85 -1.20
N PRO A 114 -10.62 12.72 -1.32
CA PRO A 114 -12.02 12.74 -1.71
C PRO A 114 -12.83 13.37 -0.57
N LEU A 115 -13.36 14.56 -0.80
CA LEU A 115 -14.33 15.19 0.10
C LEU A 115 -15.73 14.67 -0.27
N ARG A 116 -16.52 14.30 0.73
CA ARG A 116 -17.89 13.78 0.58
C ARG A 116 -18.88 14.65 1.35
#